data_AF-A0A1B6ITC0-F1
#
_entry.id   AF-A0A1B6ITC0-F1
#
_cell.length_a   1.000
_cell.length_b   1.000
_cell.length_c   1.000
_cell.angle_alpha   90.00
_cell.angle_beta   90.00
_cell.angle_gamma   90.00
#
_symmetry.space_group_name_H-M   'P 1'
#
loop_
_entity.id
_entity.type
_entity.pdbx_description
1 polymer ?
#
loop_
_entity_poly.entity_id
_entity_poly.type
_entity_poly.pdbx_seq_one_letter_code
_entity_poly.pdbx_strand_id
1 'polypeptide(L)'
;EDVIPENVRLAQIMGWCLELLHTSLVLTQDLIDQARERRGKPCWYLQNPRQAPDGAARLIECAVYKLLKKYFRKKEYYVDALELFHTVGEKAMLGKVLDMETRGDPTLSQFDMTTYNTISKYRNAYHSFKLPVSLALYMAGIRISELHRRARTIQLE
;
A
#
# COMPACT_ATOMS: atom_id res chain seq x y z
N GLU A 1 -4.45 -29.62 1.46
CA GLU A 1 -3.27 -29.34 2.30
C GLU A 1 -3.76 -28.72 3.59
N ASP A 2 -3.47 -29.36 4.72
CA ASP A 2 -3.98 -28.91 6.02
C ASP A 2 -3.41 -27.55 6.39
N VAL A 3 -4.30 -26.67 6.84
CA VAL A 3 -3.99 -25.33 7.31
C VAL A 3 -3.22 -25.46 8.62
N ILE A 4 -1.88 -25.49 8.53
CA ILE A 4 -1.00 -25.55 9.71
C ILE A 4 -1.18 -24.25 10.52
N PRO A 5 -1.43 -24.30 11.85
CA PRO A 5 -1.65 -23.11 12.68
C PRO A 5 -0.54 -22.05 12.56
N GLU A 6 0.71 -22.47 12.35
CA GLU A 6 1.83 -21.57 12.10
C GLU A 6 1.65 -20.76 10.80
N ASN A 7 1.19 -21.40 9.72
CA ASN A 7 0.96 -20.72 8.44
C ASN A 7 -0.18 -19.70 8.55
N VAL A 8 -1.22 -19.99 9.32
CA VAL A 8 -2.30 -19.03 9.63
C VAL A 8 -1.74 -17.83 10.36
N ARG A 9 -0.93 -18.06 11.41
CA ARG A 9 -0.32 -16.98 12.19
C ARG A 9 0.56 -16.09 11.31
N LEU A 10 1.36 -16.69 10.42
CA LEU A 10 2.18 -15.92 9.48
C LEU A 10 1.32 -15.12 8.50
N ALA A 11 0.22 -15.68 7.99
CA ALA A 11 -0.70 -14.95 7.11
C ALA A 11 -1.35 -13.76 7.84
N GLN A 12 -1.73 -13.92 9.11
CA GLN A 12 -2.25 -12.82 9.93
C GLN A 12 -1.21 -11.71 10.13
N ILE A 13 0.06 -12.06 10.41
CA ILE A 13 1.13 -11.07 10.54
C ILE A 13 1.37 -10.33 9.21
N MET A 14 1.33 -11.04 8.08
CA MET A 14 1.43 -10.43 6.75
C MET A 14 0.26 -9.47 6.49
N GLY A 15 -0.97 -9.85 6.87
CA GLY A 15 -2.13 -8.97 6.82
C GLY A 15 -1.94 -7.70 7.65
N TRP A 16 -1.40 -7.82 8.86
CA TRP A 16 -1.05 -6.64 9.67
C TRP A 16 0.03 -5.76 9.02
N CYS A 17 1.01 -6.34 8.34
CA CYS A 17 2.00 -5.56 7.59
C CYS A 17 1.33 -4.74 6.48
N LEU A 18 0.34 -5.31 5.80
CA LEU A 18 -0.46 -4.62 4.78
C LEU A 18 -1.28 -3.46 5.38
N GLU A 19 -1.99 -3.69 6.48
CA GLU A 19 -2.78 -2.64 7.17
C GLU A 19 -1.90 -1.50 7.69
N LEU A 20 -0.68 -1.81 8.15
CA LEU A 20 0.30 -0.80 8.56
C LEU A 20 0.77 0.03 7.36
N LEU A 21 1.07 -0.59 6.21
CA LEU A 21 1.39 0.16 4.99
C LEU A 21 0.23 1.09 4.59
N HIS A 22 -1.00 0.57 4.57
CA HIS A 22 -2.19 1.37 4.25
C HIS A 22 -2.34 2.55 5.22
N THR A 23 -2.13 2.31 6.52
CA THR A 23 -2.19 3.36 7.53
C THR A 23 -1.13 4.44 7.26
N SER A 24 0.10 4.05 6.94
CA SER A 24 1.17 5.01 6.59
C SER A 24 0.79 5.87 5.36
N LEU A 25 0.24 5.24 4.31
CA LEU A 25 -0.21 5.93 3.11
C LEU A 25 -1.38 6.89 3.40
N VAL A 26 -2.37 6.48 4.20
CA VAL A 26 -3.51 7.32 4.58
C VAL A 26 -3.07 8.53 5.41
N LEU A 27 -2.18 8.34 6.39
CA LEU A 27 -1.66 9.45 7.18
C LEU A 27 -0.88 10.45 6.32
N THR A 28 -0.10 9.95 5.36
CA THR A 28 0.61 10.79 4.39
C THR A 28 -0.36 11.56 3.50
N GLN A 29 -1.42 10.91 3.02
CA GLN A 29 -2.47 11.57 2.23
C GLN A 29 -3.22 12.63 3.02
N ASP A 30 -3.61 12.35 4.27
CA ASP A 30 -4.31 13.32 5.13
C ASP A 30 -3.49 14.61 5.29
N LEU A 31 -2.17 14.47 5.43
CA LEU A 31 -1.26 15.61 5.51
C LEU A 31 -1.15 16.38 4.18
N ILE A 32 -0.93 15.68 3.06
CA ILE A 32 -0.77 16.29 1.73
C ILE A 32 -2.06 17.01 1.30
N ASP A 33 -3.21 16.38 1.52
CA ASP A 33 -4.53 16.92 1.16
C ASP A 33 -5.06 17.93 2.20
N GLN A 34 -4.30 18.20 3.28
CA GLN A 34 -4.71 19.04 4.41
C GLN A 34 -6.10 18.65 4.94
N ALA A 35 -6.37 17.34 4.99
CA ALA A 35 -7.65 16.80 5.40
C ALA A 35 -7.92 17.11 6.87
N ARG A 36 -9.17 17.49 7.18
CA ARG A 36 -9.56 17.82 8.56
C ARG A 36 -9.94 16.60 9.38
N GLU A 37 -10.58 15.61 8.75
CA GLU A 37 -11.13 14.45 9.43
C GLU A 37 -10.88 13.15 8.68
N ARG A 38 -10.69 12.08 9.44
CA ARG A 38 -10.56 10.70 8.98
C ARG A 38 -11.30 9.78 9.96
N ARG A 39 -12.23 8.97 9.42
CA ARG A 39 -13.04 8.00 10.21
C ARG A 39 -13.78 8.66 11.40
N GLY A 40 -14.37 9.83 11.17
CA GLY A 40 -15.15 10.57 12.17
C GLY A 40 -14.33 11.21 13.30
N LYS A 41 -13.01 11.31 13.14
CA LYS A 41 -12.10 11.97 14.09
C LYS A 41 -11.17 12.92 13.34
N PRO A 42 -10.62 13.95 14.00
CA PRO A 42 -9.61 14.81 13.37
C PRO A 42 -8.42 14.00 12.84
N CYS A 43 -7.82 14.42 11.73
CA CYS A 43 -6.63 13.74 11.19
C CYS A 43 -5.48 13.70 12.20
N TRP A 44 -4.64 12.66 12.15
CA TRP A 44 -3.59 12.44 13.15
C TRP A 44 -2.66 13.64 13.35
N TYR A 45 -2.24 14.28 12.25
CA TYR A 45 -1.33 15.43 12.29
C TYR A 45 -1.94 16.66 12.98
N LEU A 46 -3.28 16.77 13.00
CA LEU A 46 -4.01 17.82 13.72
C LEU A 46 -4.13 17.52 15.22
N GLN A 47 -4.22 16.24 15.59
CA GLN A 47 -4.28 15.82 16.99
C GLN A 47 -2.91 15.91 17.70
N ASN A 48 -1.81 15.89 16.93
CA ASN A 48 -0.45 15.80 17.47
C ASN A 48 0.46 16.95 16.98
N PRO A 49 0.09 18.24 17.20
CA PRO A 49 0.78 19.39 16.61
C PRO A 49 2.22 19.59 17.12
N ARG A 50 2.60 18.92 18.22
CA ARG A 50 3.95 18.97 18.78
C ARG A 50 4.93 17.98 18.11
N GLN A 51 4.42 17.06 17.29
CA GLN A 51 5.23 16.08 16.57
C GLN A 51 5.45 16.54 15.14
N ALA A 52 6.48 16.00 14.47
CA ALA A 52 6.62 16.16 13.03
C ALA A 52 5.35 15.63 12.33
N PRO A 53 4.70 16.41 11.44
CA PRO A 53 3.41 16.03 10.85
C PRO A 53 3.43 14.67 10.11
N ASP A 54 4.57 14.31 9.52
CA ASP A 54 4.82 13.06 8.79
C ASP A 54 5.40 11.93 9.67
N GLY A 55 5.81 12.24 10.90
CA GLY A 55 6.62 11.35 11.74
C GLY A 55 5.94 10.01 12.03
N ALA A 56 4.64 10.02 12.31
CA ALA A 56 3.87 8.80 12.56
C ALA A 56 3.77 7.92 11.31
N ALA A 57 3.53 8.51 10.13
CA ALA A 57 3.45 7.77 8.88
C ALA A 57 4.76 7.03 8.59
N ARG A 58 5.90 7.71 8.77
CA ARG A 58 7.24 7.14 8.56
C ARG A 58 7.59 6.05 9.57
N LEU A 59 7.22 6.24 10.84
CA LEU A 59 7.45 5.22 11.87
C LEU A 59 6.63 3.96 11.63
N ILE A 60 5.38 4.10 11.18
CA ILE A 60 4.51 2.98 10.82
C ILE A 60 5.08 2.22 9.62
N GLU A 61 5.56 2.93 8.59
CA GLU A 61 6.23 2.28 7.46
C GLU A 61 7.48 1.51 7.90
N CYS A 62 8.33 2.12 8.74
CA CYS A 62 9.48 1.44 9.34
C CYS A 62 9.07 0.16 10.11
N ALA A 63 7.92 0.17 10.78
CA ALA A 63 7.40 -0.98 11.51
C ALA A 63 7.07 -2.16 10.57
N VAL A 64 6.56 -1.89 9.36
CA VAL A 64 6.33 -2.91 8.33
C VAL A 64 7.62 -3.69 8.06
N TYR A 65 8.70 -3.00 7.71
CA TYR A 65 9.97 -3.66 7.36
C TYR A 65 10.62 -4.37 8.58
N LYS A 66 10.42 -3.85 9.79
CA LYS A 66 10.82 -4.54 11.03
C LYS A 66 10.06 -5.86 11.22
N LEU A 67 8.74 -5.88 11.00
CA LEU A 67 7.93 -7.09 11.10
C LEU A 67 8.28 -8.09 10.00
N LEU A 68 8.45 -7.63 8.76
CA LEU A 68 8.88 -8.47 7.64
C LEU A 68 10.20 -9.18 7.95
N LYS A 69 11.21 -8.42 8.40
CA LYS A 69 12.51 -8.98 8.80
C LYS A 69 12.40 -9.94 9.99
N LYS A 70 11.54 -9.66 10.96
CA LYS A 70 11.40 -10.49 12.17
C LYS A 70 10.79 -11.86 11.87
N TYR A 71 9.72 -11.90 11.08
CA TYR A 71 8.91 -13.12 10.92
C TYR A 71 9.18 -13.86 9.61
N PHE A 72 9.61 -13.16 8.56
CA PHE A 72 9.70 -13.74 7.22
C PHE A 72 11.11 -13.87 6.69
N ARG A 73 12.16 -13.33 7.36
CA ARG A 73 13.55 -13.38 6.87
C ARG A 73 14.06 -14.77 6.44
N LYS A 74 13.54 -15.84 7.03
CA LYS A 74 13.92 -17.24 6.71
C LYS A 74 13.00 -17.91 5.69
N LYS A 75 11.91 -17.24 5.27
CA LYS A 75 10.96 -17.77 4.30
C LYS A 75 11.46 -17.46 2.89
N GLU A 76 11.23 -18.37 1.95
CA GLU A 76 11.73 -18.27 0.57
C GLU A 76 11.16 -17.08 -0.21
N TYR A 77 10.01 -16.55 0.21
CA TYR A 77 9.35 -15.39 -0.39
C TYR A 77 9.66 -14.06 0.30
N TYR A 78 10.62 -14.02 1.22
CA TYR A 78 10.95 -12.80 1.98
C TYR A 78 11.29 -11.62 1.08
N VAL A 79 12.16 -11.85 0.10
CA VAL A 79 12.63 -10.82 -0.83
C VAL A 79 11.48 -10.35 -1.71
N ASP A 80 10.67 -11.28 -2.24
CA ASP A 80 9.50 -10.95 -3.06
C ASP A 80 8.49 -10.09 -2.30
N ALA A 81 8.23 -10.43 -1.03
CA ALA A 81 7.36 -9.64 -0.16
C ALA A 81 7.94 -8.24 0.07
N LEU A 82 9.23 -8.16 0.43
CA LEU A 82 9.91 -6.88 0.68
C LEU A 82 9.86 -5.97 -0.55
N GLU A 83 10.19 -6.49 -1.73
CA GLU A 83 10.13 -5.76 -3.00
C GLU A 83 8.70 -5.32 -3.35
N LEU A 84 7.70 -6.17 -3.09
CA LEU A 84 6.30 -5.82 -3.29
C LEU A 84 5.87 -4.63 -2.42
N PHE A 85 6.21 -4.64 -1.13
CA PHE A 85 5.87 -3.54 -0.21
C PHE A 85 6.50 -2.22 -0.69
N HIS A 86 7.78 -2.22 -1.08
CA HIS A 86 8.44 -1.04 -1.62
C HIS A 86 7.82 -0.57 -2.95
N THR A 87 7.66 -1.48 -3.92
CA THR A 87 7.11 -1.16 -5.25
C THR A 87 5.70 -0.58 -5.15
N VAL A 88 4.88 -1.12 -4.25
CA VAL A 88 3.51 -0.65 -4.06
C VAL A 88 3.47 0.69 -3.35
N GLY A 89 4.32 0.91 -2.34
CA GLY A 89 4.46 2.22 -1.69
C GLY A 89 4.88 3.30 -2.68
N GLU A 90 5.87 3.01 -3.53
CA GLU A 90 6.31 3.91 -4.60
C GLU A 90 5.16 4.22 -5.58
N LYS A 91 4.45 3.20 -6.07
CA LYS A 91 3.32 3.39 -6.99
C LYS A 91 2.19 4.23 -6.40
N ALA A 92 1.90 4.07 -5.12
CA ALA A 92 0.90 4.88 -4.42
C ALA A 92 1.32 6.36 -4.39
N MET A 93 2.61 6.64 -4.12
CA MET A 93 3.14 8.01 -4.14
C MET A 93 3.17 8.60 -5.55
N LEU A 94 3.57 7.84 -6.57
CA LEU A 94 3.49 8.28 -7.97
C LEU A 94 2.05 8.64 -8.37
N GLY A 95 1.08 7.80 -7.99
CA GLY A 95 -0.34 8.08 -8.20
C GLY A 95 -0.82 9.34 -7.48
N LYS A 96 -0.26 9.63 -6.30
CA LYS A 96 -0.57 10.87 -5.56
C LYS A 96 0.04 12.11 -6.22
N VAL A 97 1.28 12.03 -6.69
CA VAL A 97 1.92 13.13 -7.44
C VAL A 97 1.11 13.44 -8.69
N LEU A 98 0.74 12.41 -9.46
CA LEU A 98 -0.10 12.60 -10.66
C LEU A 98 -1.46 13.26 -10.33
N ASP A 99 -2.14 12.82 -9.26
CA ASP A 99 -3.39 13.45 -8.77
C ASP A 99 -3.21 14.93 -8.45
N MET A 100 -2.09 15.33 -7.87
CA MET A 100 -1.81 16.73 -7.55
C MET A 100 -1.52 17.57 -8.79
N GLU A 101 -0.69 17.07 -9.71
CA GLU A 101 -0.37 17.76 -10.97
C GLU A 101 -1.64 17.98 -11.80
N THR A 102 -2.49 16.96 -11.92
CA THR A 102 -3.77 17.09 -12.64
C THR A 102 -4.68 18.13 -11.98
N ARG A 103 -4.81 18.16 -10.65
CA ARG A 103 -5.62 19.18 -9.94
C ARG A 103 -5.04 20.59 -10.05
N GLY A 104 -3.74 20.72 -10.25
CA GLY A 104 -3.05 21.99 -10.41
C GLY A 104 -3.23 22.63 -11.78
N ASP A 105 -3.67 21.86 -12.80
CA ASP A 105 -3.88 22.37 -14.16
C ASP A 105 -5.15 23.25 -14.24
N PRO A 106 -5.02 24.58 -14.44
CA PRO A 106 -6.18 25.47 -14.51
C PRO A 106 -6.98 25.30 -15.81
N THR A 107 -6.42 24.66 -16.83
CA THR A 107 -7.07 24.47 -18.13
C THR A 107 -8.06 23.32 -18.15
N LEU A 108 -8.02 22.45 -17.13
CA LEU A 108 -8.78 21.20 -17.04
C LEU A 108 -8.51 20.23 -18.20
N SER A 109 -7.46 20.47 -19.00
CA SER A 109 -7.17 19.69 -20.22
C SER A 109 -6.86 18.22 -19.92
N GLN A 110 -6.35 17.95 -18.73
CA GLN A 110 -6.01 16.60 -18.25
C GLN A 110 -7.20 15.86 -17.62
N PHE A 111 -8.39 16.45 -17.59
CA PHE A 111 -9.58 15.84 -16.95
C PHE A 111 -10.26 14.88 -17.93
N ASP A 112 -9.53 13.85 -18.33
CA ASP A 112 -9.99 12.79 -19.22
C ASP A 112 -10.00 11.42 -18.51
N MET A 113 -10.67 10.45 -19.13
CA MET A 113 -10.79 9.10 -18.58
C MET A 113 -9.46 8.35 -18.52
N THR A 114 -8.51 8.66 -19.40
CA THR A 114 -7.17 8.04 -19.40
C THR A 114 -6.40 8.45 -18.16
N THR A 115 -6.42 9.74 -17.83
CA THR A 115 -5.79 10.32 -16.66
C THR A 115 -6.47 9.84 -15.40
N TYR A 116 -7.81 9.86 -15.35
CA TYR A 116 -8.58 9.32 -14.22
C TYR A 116 -8.24 7.84 -13.95
N ASN A 117 -8.25 6.99 -14.98
CA ASN A 117 -7.94 5.57 -14.86
C ASN A 117 -6.50 5.35 -14.38
N THR A 118 -5.56 6.16 -14.88
CA THR A 118 -4.15 6.10 -14.45
C THR A 118 -4.01 6.48 -12.98
N ILE A 119 -4.60 7.60 -12.55
CA ILE A 119 -4.59 8.03 -11.15
C ILE A 119 -5.21 6.95 -10.26
N SER A 120 -6.41 6.46 -10.59
CA SER A 120 -7.11 5.44 -9.80
C SER A 120 -6.29 4.16 -9.64
N LYS A 121 -5.68 3.69 -10.75
CA LYS A 121 -4.84 2.50 -10.78
C LYS A 121 -3.62 2.63 -9.88
N TYR A 122 -2.86 3.71 -10.01
CA TYR A 122 -1.62 3.90 -9.26
C TYR A 122 -1.87 4.26 -7.80
N ARG A 123 -2.83 5.16 -7.55
CA ARG A 123 -3.16 5.64 -6.22
C ARG A 123 -3.77 4.54 -5.36
N ASN A 124 -4.66 3.72 -5.91
CA ASN A 124 -5.49 2.79 -5.12
C ASN A 124 -5.26 1.31 -5.49
N ALA A 125 -5.39 0.95 -6.76
CA ALA A 125 -5.56 -0.46 -7.12
C ALA A 125 -4.35 -1.34 -6.77
N TYR A 126 -3.13 -0.82 -6.90
CA TYR A 126 -1.91 -1.56 -6.56
C TYR A 126 -1.83 -1.95 -5.07
N HIS A 127 -2.15 -1.04 -4.17
CA HIS A 127 -2.00 -1.29 -2.73
C HIS A 127 -3.23 -1.95 -2.12
N SER A 128 -4.43 -1.68 -2.64
CA SER A 128 -5.68 -2.24 -2.12
C SER A 128 -6.00 -3.64 -2.66
N PHE A 129 -5.71 -3.91 -3.95
CA PHE A 129 -6.12 -5.19 -4.59
C PHE A 129 -4.92 -6.06 -4.97
N LYS A 130 -3.90 -5.48 -5.61
CA LYS A 130 -2.77 -6.28 -6.10
C LYS A 130 -1.90 -6.81 -4.97
N LEU A 131 -1.51 -5.95 -4.04
CA LEU A 131 -0.62 -6.31 -2.93
C LEU A 131 -1.12 -7.53 -2.12
N PRO A 132 -2.36 -7.54 -1.57
CA PRO A 132 -2.81 -8.67 -0.73
C PRO A 132 -2.79 -10.00 -1.48
N VAL A 133 -3.25 -10.02 -2.73
CA VAL A 133 -3.32 -11.26 -3.50
C VAL A 133 -1.93 -11.72 -3.92
N SER A 134 -1.04 -10.81 -4.33
CA SER A 134 0.34 -11.17 -4.70
C SER A 134 1.11 -11.76 -3.51
N LEU A 135 0.93 -11.17 -2.32
CA LEU A 135 1.51 -11.72 -1.08
C LEU A 135 0.96 -13.12 -0.78
N ALA A 136 -0.35 -13.32 -0.90
CA ALA A 136 -0.97 -14.63 -0.68
C ALA A 136 -0.44 -15.69 -1.65
N LEU A 137 -0.29 -15.36 -2.93
CA LEU A 137 0.29 -16.26 -3.94
C LEU A 137 1.72 -16.66 -3.59
N TYR A 138 2.56 -15.69 -3.18
CA TYR A 138 3.92 -15.97 -2.74
C TYR A 138 3.97 -16.83 -1.47
N MET A 139 3.09 -16.58 -0.50
CA MET A 139 2.98 -17.38 0.71
C MET A 139 2.53 -18.82 0.44
N ALA A 140 1.75 -19.04 -0.62
CA ALA A 140 1.34 -20.35 -1.10
C ALA A 140 2.39 -21.04 -2.00
N GLY A 141 3.58 -20.46 -2.17
CA GLY A 141 4.63 -21.01 -3.04
C GLY A 141 4.37 -20.84 -4.53
N ILE A 142 3.34 -20.09 -4.92
CA ILE A 142 2.98 -19.86 -6.33
C ILE A 142 3.84 -18.71 -6.87
N ARG A 143 4.95 -19.05 -7.55
CA ARG A 143 5.90 -18.08 -8.14
C ARG A 143 5.77 -17.94 -9.66
N ILE A 144 4.82 -18.64 -10.28
CA ILE A 144 4.63 -18.64 -11.74
C ILE A 144 4.22 -17.24 -12.20
N SER A 145 5.10 -16.56 -12.95
CA SER A 145 4.91 -15.18 -13.42
C SER A 145 3.58 -14.98 -14.17
N GLU A 146 3.15 -15.99 -14.93
CA GLU A 146 1.90 -15.96 -15.68
C GLU A 146 0.66 -15.95 -14.77
N LEU A 147 0.67 -16.68 -13.65
CA LEU A 147 -0.44 -16.67 -12.69
C LEU A 147 -0.53 -15.30 -11.99
N HIS A 148 0.62 -14.75 -11.62
CA HIS A 148 0.70 -13.37 -11.11
C HIS A 148 0.23 -12.36 -12.15
N ARG A 149 0.51 -12.57 -13.44
CA ARG A 149 0.05 -11.70 -14.53
C ARG A 149 -1.48 -11.73 -14.67
N ARG A 150 -2.08 -12.91 -14.69
CA ARG A 150 -3.54 -13.08 -14.79
C ARG A 150 -4.27 -12.47 -13.59
N ALA A 151 -3.75 -12.72 -12.38
CA ALA A 151 -4.31 -12.11 -11.17
C ALA A 151 -4.25 -10.57 -11.23
N ARG A 152 -3.12 -10.01 -11.70
CA ARG A 152 -2.96 -8.56 -11.90
C ARG A 152 -3.96 -7.96 -12.88
N THR A 153 -4.32 -8.67 -13.95
CA THR A 153 -5.30 -8.15 -14.92
C THR A 153 -6.63 -7.91 -14.23
N ILE A 154 -7.16 -8.92 -13.52
CA ILE A 154 -8.44 -8.82 -12.80
C ILE A 154 -8.42 -7.73 -11.71
N GLN A 155 -7.27 -7.54 -11.05
CA GLN A 155 -7.13 -6.57 -9.95
C GLN A 155 -7.00 -5.11 -10.39
N LEU A 156 -6.68 -4.88 -11.66
CA LEU A 156 -6.35 -3.57 -12.21
C LEU A 156 -7.23 -3.19 -13.41
N GLU A 157 -8.26 -4.00 -13.71
CA GLU A 157 -9.43 -3.63 -14.52
C GLU A 157 -10.31 -2.63 -13.77
#